data_AF-A0A7C2E7W5-F1
#
_entry.id   AF-A0A7C2E7W5-F1
#
_cell.length_a   1.000
_cell.length_b   1.000
_cell.length_c   1.000
_cell.angle_alpha   90.00
_cell.angle_beta   90.00
_cell.angle_gamma   90.00
#
_symmetry.space_group_name_H-M   'P 1'
#
loop_
_entity.id
_entity.type
_entity.pdbx_description
1 polymer ?
#
loop_
_entity_poly.entity_id
_entity_poly.type
_entity_poly.pdbx_seq_one_letter_code
_entity_poly.pdbx_strand_id
1 'polypeptide(L)'
;KQRLAFNSSDAAFQVAAGDRMANALMGNFQAGATGKALAHQVTSSVNAAADATVFNASSNQKVTVRFLGGGLASPVDIDLSIVANTTTVGQAIADLASQMASNAALQAAGITMDSHTSATPLVFRSARGEIFEVQVSGDTANRLGLGTWRALDPVTGGFDYTSITGSGGTFDGSVAQWLDFSIGGGPVQSVNLTNTNSVAEAVAYLNDAFTSNATLRAAGLVASVSGGEIQISSSNGTYFRLHARDTGGNHLGFGNHGASAPAAAYTSTITSKHTFNAGGSAVTALGTNNDVFSFQAVRNGGDDQTVTITAVDANGGQHSLAVVLRNDNVVRNATSIDDALDAINTALQQSNNATLKRIVAVKEINAAGTAEGIRFLSDLKEFRVSIGTNTGGVGIRDDASGGPVQGVVVTSEVSEGGSNVAVDTRAGAEAAVTALAQAVTLLGAAQAVVGKGQNQFNFAISLAQTQLNNLAASESRIRDADLAAEAANLTKAQILQQAGIAALAQANVAPQAVLSLLRG
;
A
#
# COMPACT_ATOMS: atom_id res chain seq x y z
N LYS A 1 -31.76 22.22 -2.98
CA LYS A 1 -31.45 20.77 -2.97
C LYS A 1 -32.02 20.18 -4.26
N GLN A 2 -31.19 19.83 -5.24
CA GLN A 2 -31.65 19.23 -6.49
C GLN A 2 -32.05 17.77 -6.22
N ARG A 3 -33.20 17.33 -6.75
CA ARG A 3 -33.71 15.95 -6.67
C ARG A 3 -33.74 15.36 -8.07
N LEU A 4 -33.27 14.13 -8.23
CA LEU A 4 -33.59 13.31 -9.40
C LEU A 4 -34.97 12.69 -9.20
N ALA A 5 -35.82 12.77 -10.22
CA ALA A 5 -37.12 12.11 -10.25
C ALA A 5 -37.22 11.30 -11.53
N PHE A 6 -37.64 10.05 -11.41
CA PHE A 6 -37.91 9.16 -12.53
C PHE A 6 -39.42 8.96 -12.61
N ASN A 7 -40.03 9.26 -13.75
CA ASN A 7 -41.45 9.06 -14.00
C ASN A 7 -41.62 8.17 -15.23
N SER A 8 -42.54 7.20 -15.14
CA SER A 8 -43.03 6.37 -16.24
C SER A 8 -44.53 6.53 -16.28
N SER A 9 -45.10 6.82 -17.44
CA SER A 9 -46.55 7.02 -17.60
C SER A 9 -47.34 5.72 -17.63
N ASP A 10 -46.70 4.62 -18.04
CA ASP A 10 -47.46 3.46 -18.55
C ASP A 10 -47.02 2.10 -17.97
N ALA A 11 -46.02 2.06 -17.09
CA ALA A 11 -45.61 0.82 -16.40
C ALA A 11 -44.82 1.07 -15.11
N ALA A 12 -44.93 0.13 -14.16
CA ALA A 12 -44.01 0.04 -13.02
C ALA A 12 -42.60 -0.30 -13.53
N PHE A 13 -41.59 0.44 -13.04
CA PHE A 13 -40.19 0.25 -13.43
C PHE A 13 -39.30 0.28 -12.18
N GLN A 14 -38.19 -0.46 -12.24
CA GLN A 14 -37.18 -0.51 -11.20
C GLN A 14 -35.95 0.28 -11.65
N VAL A 15 -35.38 1.08 -10.74
CA VAL A 15 -34.11 1.78 -10.96
C VAL A 15 -33.09 1.16 -10.00
N ALA A 16 -32.12 0.43 -10.54
CA ALA A 16 -31.02 -0.16 -9.76
C ALA A 16 -29.71 0.48 -10.21
N ALA A 17 -28.86 0.89 -9.27
CA ALA A 17 -27.51 1.33 -9.56
C ALA A 17 -26.50 0.24 -9.19
N GLY A 18 -25.41 0.12 -9.97
CA GLY A 18 -24.45 -0.97 -9.87
C GLY A 18 -23.54 -0.95 -8.63
N ASP A 19 -23.58 0.09 -7.79
CA ASP A 19 -22.74 0.21 -6.60
C ASP A 19 -23.48 0.76 -5.37
N ARG A 20 -22.88 0.57 -4.19
CA ARG A 20 -23.46 0.95 -2.89
C ARG A 20 -23.60 2.47 -2.69
N MET A 21 -22.74 3.27 -3.31
CA MET A 21 -22.78 4.73 -3.21
C MET A 21 -23.97 5.30 -3.98
N ALA A 22 -24.19 4.80 -5.19
CA ALA A 22 -25.31 5.19 -6.03
C ALA A 22 -26.66 4.69 -5.47
N ASN A 23 -26.71 3.47 -4.92
CA ASN A 23 -27.91 2.97 -4.24
C ASN A 23 -28.24 3.74 -2.94
N ALA A 24 -27.23 4.20 -2.20
CA ALA A 24 -27.43 5.04 -1.01
C ALA A 24 -27.97 6.44 -1.36
N LEU A 25 -27.58 6.99 -2.51
CA LEU A 25 -28.07 8.28 -3.02
C LEU A 25 -29.53 8.19 -3.54
N MET A 26 -29.95 7.01 -4.01
CA MET A 26 -31.24 6.79 -4.69
C MET A 26 -32.37 6.31 -3.76
N GLY A 27 -32.06 5.99 -2.49
CA GLY A 27 -33.04 5.51 -1.50
C GLY A 27 -33.41 4.04 -1.69
N ASN A 28 -33.25 3.25 -0.62
CA ASN A 28 -33.39 1.79 -0.61
C ASN A 28 -34.80 1.30 -1.00
N PHE A 29 -34.90 0.43 -2.03
CA PHE A 29 -36.07 -0.44 -2.21
C PHE A 29 -35.69 -1.84 -2.74
N GLN A 30 -35.73 -2.80 -1.81
CA GLN A 30 -35.77 -4.27 -1.91
C GLN A 30 -34.48 -5.11 -1.87
N ALA A 31 -34.61 -6.20 -1.10
CA ALA A 31 -33.57 -7.12 -0.68
C ALA A 31 -33.11 -8.05 -1.80
N GLY A 32 -32.00 -7.70 -2.44
CA GLY A 32 -31.25 -8.53 -3.37
C GLY A 32 -29.78 -8.06 -3.37
N ALA A 33 -28.86 -8.94 -3.78
CA ALA A 33 -27.43 -8.64 -3.72
C ALA A 33 -27.09 -7.38 -4.55
N THR A 34 -26.90 -6.26 -3.85
CA THR A 34 -26.29 -5.04 -4.40
C THR A 34 -25.02 -5.40 -5.16
N GLY A 35 -24.74 -4.73 -6.28
CA GLY A 35 -23.50 -4.94 -7.03
C GLY A 35 -22.26 -5.01 -6.13
N LYS A 36 -21.28 -5.82 -6.53
CA LYS A 36 -20.09 -6.14 -5.72
C LYS A 36 -19.41 -4.85 -5.28
N ALA A 37 -19.06 -4.77 -4.00
CA ALA A 37 -18.32 -3.62 -3.48
C ALA A 37 -17.00 -3.51 -4.25
N LEU A 38 -16.69 -2.33 -4.76
CA LEU A 38 -15.35 -2.05 -5.29
C LEU A 38 -14.32 -2.23 -4.18
N ALA A 39 -14.67 -1.94 -2.92
CA ALA A 39 -13.77 -2.00 -1.78
C ALA A 39 -13.07 -3.36 -1.63
N HIS A 40 -11.74 -3.36 -1.78
CA HIS A 40 -10.88 -4.43 -1.31
C HIS A 40 -10.71 -4.28 0.20
N GLN A 41 -10.71 -5.40 0.92
CA GLN A 41 -10.53 -5.42 2.36
C GLN A 41 -9.47 -6.43 2.75
N VAL A 42 -8.59 -6.04 3.67
CA VAL A 42 -7.65 -6.93 4.34
C VAL A 42 -8.16 -7.11 5.76
N THR A 43 -8.51 -8.35 6.12
CA THR A 43 -9.01 -8.71 7.45
C THR A 43 -7.96 -9.52 8.18
N SER A 44 -7.73 -9.21 9.46
CA SER A 44 -6.85 -10.01 10.30
C SER A 44 -7.35 -11.46 10.39
N SER A 45 -6.41 -12.40 10.36
CA SER A 45 -6.68 -13.84 10.37
C SER A 45 -7.29 -14.35 11.69
N VAL A 46 -7.08 -13.60 12.77
CA VAL A 46 -7.68 -13.83 14.09
C VAL A 46 -8.20 -12.51 14.66
N ASN A 47 -9.12 -12.60 15.62
CA ASN A 47 -9.53 -11.43 16.40
C ASN A 47 -8.32 -10.87 17.13
N ALA A 48 -8.16 -9.54 17.10
CA ALA A 48 -7.15 -8.92 17.95
C ALA A 48 -7.49 -9.22 19.42
N ALA A 49 -6.45 -9.40 20.23
CA ALA A 49 -6.64 -9.75 21.64
C ALA A 49 -7.37 -8.64 22.39
N ALA A 50 -8.09 -8.99 23.47
CA ALA A 50 -8.96 -8.05 24.15
C ALA A 50 -8.22 -6.78 24.63
N ASP A 51 -8.89 -5.63 24.57
CA ASP A 51 -8.28 -4.29 24.81
C ASP A 51 -7.53 -4.16 26.15
N ALA A 52 -7.94 -4.91 27.17
CA ALA A 52 -7.34 -4.90 28.51
C ALA A 52 -6.10 -5.80 28.64
N THR A 53 -5.81 -6.65 27.65
CA THR A 53 -4.61 -7.50 27.67
C THR A 53 -3.38 -6.65 27.36
N VAL A 54 -2.34 -6.79 28.19
CA VAL A 54 -1.02 -6.24 27.86
C VAL A 54 -0.56 -6.91 26.56
N PHE A 55 0.11 -6.16 25.68
CA PHE A 55 0.63 -6.65 24.40
C PHE A 55 1.65 -7.82 24.56
N ASN A 56 1.97 -8.19 25.81
CA ASN A 56 2.81 -9.32 26.23
C ASN A 56 4.25 -9.23 25.72
N ALA A 57 4.81 -8.02 25.75
CA ALA A 57 6.22 -7.81 25.49
C ALA A 57 7.01 -7.92 26.81
N SER A 58 7.95 -8.88 26.87
CA SER A 58 8.88 -9.07 27.99
C SER A 58 9.99 -8.00 28.03
N SER A 59 10.10 -7.21 26.98
CA SER A 59 11.00 -6.05 26.81
C SER A 59 10.32 -5.00 25.95
N ASN A 60 10.88 -3.79 25.86
CA ASN A 60 10.36 -2.76 24.96
C ASN A 60 10.47 -3.26 23.52
N GLN A 61 9.40 -3.11 22.75
CA GLN A 61 9.25 -3.67 21.43
C GLN A 61 8.70 -2.64 20.44
N LYS A 62 9.21 -2.65 19.21
CA LYS A 62 8.70 -1.92 18.06
C LYS A 62 7.89 -2.89 17.20
N VAL A 63 6.63 -2.55 16.92
CA VAL A 63 5.77 -3.28 15.99
C VAL A 63 5.55 -2.41 14.75
N THR A 64 5.99 -2.87 13.60
CA THR A 64 5.82 -2.14 12.34
C THR A 64 4.69 -2.78 11.53
N VAL A 65 3.68 -2.00 11.20
CA VAL A 65 2.59 -2.37 10.29
C VAL A 65 2.85 -1.70 8.94
N ARG A 66 3.15 -2.49 7.92
CA ARG A 66 3.42 -2.03 6.57
C ARG A 66 2.21 -2.18 5.68
N PHE A 67 1.89 -1.11 4.96
CA PHE A 67 0.92 -1.10 3.87
C PHE A 67 1.67 -0.99 2.55
N LEU A 68 1.28 -1.79 1.57
CA LEU A 68 1.82 -1.71 0.21
C LEU A 68 0.73 -2.01 -0.82
N GLY A 69 0.92 -1.53 -2.05
CA GLY A 69 -0.13 -1.53 -3.05
C GLY A 69 -1.21 -0.48 -2.78
N GLY A 70 -2.38 -0.63 -3.40
CA GLY A 70 -3.52 0.25 -3.15
C GLY A 70 -3.32 1.70 -3.59
N GLY A 71 -2.49 1.95 -4.60
CA GLY A 71 -2.16 3.31 -5.06
C GLY A 71 -1.11 4.05 -4.23
N LEU A 72 -0.39 3.35 -3.34
CA LEU A 72 0.78 3.90 -2.64
C LEU A 72 2.01 3.92 -3.58
N ALA A 73 2.74 5.03 -3.61
CA ALA A 73 3.96 5.18 -4.43
C ALA A 73 5.17 4.41 -3.85
N SER A 74 5.13 4.10 -2.56
CA SER A 74 6.10 3.25 -1.86
C SER A 74 5.42 2.62 -0.65
N PRO A 75 5.96 1.51 -0.11
CA PRO A 75 5.44 0.96 1.14
C PRO A 75 5.41 2.01 2.26
N VAL A 76 4.32 2.03 3.02
CA VAL A 76 4.13 2.92 4.16
C VAL A 76 4.19 2.11 5.44
N ASP A 77 5.12 2.47 6.31
CA ASP A 77 5.30 1.85 7.62
C ASP A 77 4.67 2.71 8.72
N ILE A 78 3.89 2.06 9.58
CA ILE A 78 3.37 2.62 10.82
C ILE A 78 4.04 1.89 11.98
N ASP A 79 4.74 2.64 12.81
CA ASP A 79 5.53 2.09 13.91
C ASP A 79 4.80 2.30 15.25
N LEU A 80 4.49 1.19 15.91
CA LEU A 80 3.88 1.16 17.24
C LEU A 80 4.97 0.91 18.28
N SER A 81 5.04 1.80 19.27
CA SER A 81 5.96 1.66 20.39
C SER A 81 5.28 0.90 21.53
N ILE A 82 5.70 -0.34 21.75
CA ILE A 82 5.18 -1.21 22.80
C ILE A 82 6.15 -1.15 23.98
N VAL A 83 5.69 -0.60 25.10
CA VAL A 83 6.45 -0.57 26.34
C VAL A 83 6.15 -1.84 27.14
N ALA A 84 7.21 -2.48 27.65
CA ALA A 84 7.11 -3.73 28.38
C ALA A 84 6.09 -3.63 29.52
N ASN A 85 5.25 -4.66 29.67
CA ASN A 85 4.26 -4.81 30.75
C ASN A 85 3.25 -3.65 30.93
N THR A 86 3.17 -2.70 29.98
CA THR A 86 2.38 -1.46 30.15
C THR A 86 1.45 -1.18 28.98
N THR A 87 1.95 -1.26 27.73
CA THR A 87 1.10 -1.02 26.55
C THR A 87 0.07 -2.15 26.41
N THR A 88 -1.22 -1.80 26.41
CA THR A 88 -2.30 -2.75 26.13
C THR A 88 -2.54 -2.89 24.64
N VAL A 89 -3.20 -3.99 24.24
CA VAL A 89 -3.58 -4.22 22.84
C VAL A 89 -4.53 -3.13 22.33
N GLY A 90 -5.48 -2.69 23.16
CA GLY A 90 -6.38 -1.59 22.80
C GLY A 90 -5.64 -0.26 22.60
N GLN A 91 -4.61 0.03 23.41
CA GLN A 91 -3.76 1.21 23.23
C GLN A 91 -2.96 1.15 21.93
N ALA A 92 -2.39 -0.02 21.60
CA ALA A 92 -1.65 -0.22 20.35
C ALA A 92 -2.54 -0.07 19.11
N ILE A 93 -3.78 -0.57 19.16
CA ILE A 93 -4.76 -0.43 18.07
C ILE A 93 -5.22 1.02 17.93
N ALA A 94 -5.44 1.72 19.03
CA ALA A 94 -5.79 3.15 19.00
C ALA A 94 -4.66 4.01 18.42
N ASP A 95 -3.41 3.70 18.77
CA ASP A 95 -2.23 4.33 18.19
C ASP A 95 -2.13 4.06 16.68
N LEU A 96 -2.27 2.80 16.25
CA LEU A 96 -2.34 2.42 14.84
C LEU A 96 -3.43 3.19 14.09
N ALA A 97 -4.64 3.26 14.64
CA ALA A 97 -5.76 4.01 14.06
C ALA A 97 -5.42 5.50 13.87
N SER A 98 -4.83 6.11 14.89
CA SER A 98 -4.48 7.53 14.90
C SER A 98 -3.37 7.86 13.90
N GLN A 99 -2.31 7.04 13.85
CA GLN A 99 -1.22 7.20 12.91
C GLN A 99 -1.68 6.97 11.46
N MET A 100 -2.52 5.97 11.20
CA MET A 100 -3.14 5.78 9.88
C MET A 100 -4.01 6.98 9.47
N ALA A 101 -4.85 7.47 10.39
CA ALA A 101 -5.73 8.59 10.14
C ALA A 101 -4.99 9.91 9.92
N SER A 102 -3.72 10.04 10.31
CA SER A 102 -2.89 11.22 10.09
C SER A 102 -1.87 11.05 8.94
N ASN A 103 -1.72 9.84 8.40
CA ASN A 103 -0.77 9.55 7.33
C ASN A 103 -1.29 10.02 5.97
N ALA A 104 -0.65 11.04 5.39
CA ALA A 104 -1.05 11.63 4.12
C ALA A 104 -1.03 10.64 2.94
N ALA A 105 -0.09 9.68 2.91
CA ALA A 105 0.00 8.70 1.83
C ALA A 105 -1.16 7.68 1.90
N LEU A 106 -1.48 7.17 3.10
CA LEU A 106 -2.63 6.27 3.29
C LEU A 106 -3.96 6.97 3.01
N GLN A 107 -4.11 8.23 3.42
CA GLN A 107 -5.27 9.05 3.06
C GLN A 107 -5.38 9.26 1.55
N ALA A 108 -4.27 9.58 0.89
CA ALA A 108 -4.21 9.78 -0.55
C ALA A 108 -4.48 8.48 -1.32
N ALA A 109 -4.14 7.31 -0.78
CA ALA A 109 -4.50 5.98 -1.30
C ALA A 109 -5.95 5.58 -0.96
N GLY A 110 -6.60 6.26 -0.01
CA GLY A 110 -7.92 5.90 0.48
C GLY A 110 -7.94 4.61 1.31
N ILE A 111 -6.81 4.25 1.94
CA ILE A 111 -6.69 3.11 2.84
C ILE A 111 -7.07 3.55 4.25
N THR A 112 -8.08 2.90 4.83
CA THR A 112 -8.60 3.20 6.18
C THR A 112 -8.72 1.94 7.02
N MET A 113 -8.60 2.07 8.33
CA MET A 113 -8.96 1.01 9.28
C MET A 113 -10.39 1.22 9.79
N ASP A 114 -11.19 0.16 9.79
CA ASP A 114 -12.50 0.17 10.44
C ASP A 114 -12.35 0.39 11.95
N SER A 115 -13.42 0.87 12.59
CA SER A 115 -13.49 0.87 14.06
C SER A 115 -13.39 -0.56 14.59
N HIS A 116 -12.43 -0.80 15.48
CA HIS A 116 -12.23 -2.08 16.13
C HIS A 116 -12.97 -2.14 17.47
N THR A 117 -13.48 -3.31 17.82
CA THR A 117 -13.88 -3.66 19.19
C THR A 117 -13.18 -4.95 19.58
N SER A 118 -12.94 -5.19 20.87
CA SER A 118 -12.19 -6.33 21.43
C SER A 118 -12.65 -7.75 21.01
N ALA A 119 -13.70 -7.88 20.18
CA ALA A 119 -14.25 -9.12 19.67
C ALA A 119 -14.32 -9.21 18.13
N THR A 120 -13.80 -8.22 17.39
CA THR A 120 -13.85 -8.18 15.92
C THR A 120 -12.43 -8.21 15.33
N PRO A 121 -12.21 -8.84 14.17
CA PRO A 121 -10.91 -8.74 13.50
C PRO A 121 -10.61 -7.30 13.10
N LEU A 122 -9.32 -6.96 12.95
CA LEU A 122 -8.93 -5.70 12.31
C LEU A 122 -9.30 -5.79 10.83
N VAL A 123 -9.96 -4.76 10.33
CA VAL A 123 -10.36 -4.67 8.92
C VAL A 123 -9.81 -3.38 8.35
N PHE A 124 -8.96 -3.52 7.34
CA PHE A 124 -8.49 -2.42 6.53
C PHE A 124 -9.27 -2.42 5.22
N ARG A 125 -9.57 -1.22 4.70
CA ARG A 125 -10.31 -1.05 3.46
C ARG A 125 -9.62 -0.07 2.54
N SER A 126 -9.62 -0.38 1.24
CA SER A 126 -9.40 0.62 0.20
C SER A 126 -10.75 1.17 -0.24
N ALA A 127 -10.95 2.48 -0.10
CA ALA A 127 -12.14 3.18 -0.59
C ALA A 127 -12.22 3.17 -2.13
N ARG A 128 -11.10 2.93 -2.81
CA ARG A 128 -10.98 2.89 -4.28
C ARG A 128 -11.10 1.48 -4.85
N GLY A 129 -11.00 0.47 -4.01
CA GLY A 129 -11.11 -0.92 -4.43
C GLY A 129 -9.83 -1.54 -4.97
N GLU A 130 -8.72 -0.85 -4.79
CA GLU A 130 -7.41 -1.33 -5.19
C GLU A 130 -6.95 -2.41 -4.20
N ILE A 131 -6.38 -3.51 -4.71
CA ILE A 131 -5.75 -4.51 -3.83
C ILE A 131 -4.54 -3.87 -3.18
N PHE A 132 -4.45 -4.07 -1.87
CA PHE A 132 -3.34 -3.68 -1.04
C PHE A 132 -3.05 -4.82 -0.07
N GLU A 133 -1.83 -4.84 0.44
CA GLU A 133 -1.42 -5.81 1.44
C GLU A 133 -1.10 -5.07 2.74
N VAL A 134 -1.40 -5.75 3.86
CA VAL A 134 -0.99 -5.34 5.19
C VAL A 134 -0.09 -6.42 5.75
N GLN A 135 1.14 -6.04 6.09
CA GLN A 135 2.14 -6.92 6.67
C GLN A 135 2.51 -6.39 8.04
N VAL A 136 2.77 -7.28 9.00
CA VAL A 136 3.21 -6.88 10.34
C VAL A 136 4.55 -7.51 10.67
N SER A 137 5.41 -6.70 11.28
CA SER A 137 6.66 -7.12 11.87
C SER A 137 6.70 -6.81 13.37
N GLY A 138 7.24 -7.74 14.15
CA GLY A 138 7.51 -7.51 15.56
C GLY A 138 6.37 -7.87 16.52
N ASP A 139 5.13 -8.12 16.06
CA ASP A 139 4.02 -8.57 16.94
C ASP A 139 4.18 -10.05 17.39
N THR A 140 5.15 -10.29 18.28
CA THR A 140 5.64 -11.63 18.67
C THR A 140 4.58 -12.60 19.18
N ALA A 141 3.45 -12.11 19.69
CA ALA A 141 2.33 -12.91 20.18
C ALA A 141 1.11 -12.88 19.24
N ASN A 142 1.28 -12.34 18.02
CA ASN A 142 0.24 -12.14 17.00
C ASN A 142 -1.05 -11.51 17.59
N ARG A 143 -0.89 -10.52 18.46
CA ARG A 143 -1.98 -9.84 19.18
C ARG A 143 -2.83 -8.98 18.27
N LEU A 144 -2.27 -8.47 17.18
CA LEU A 144 -3.01 -7.75 16.12
C LEU A 144 -3.68 -8.71 15.14
N GLY A 145 -3.27 -9.98 15.13
CA GLY A 145 -3.89 -11.03 14.32
C GLY A 145 -3.60 -10.97 12.81
N LEU A 146 -2.66 -10.12 12.40
CA LEU A 146 -2.32 -9.87 11.01
C LEU A 146 -1.22 -10.81 10.46
N GLY A 147 -0.77 -11.77 11.28
CA GLY A 147 0.39 -12.60 10.97
C GLY A 147 1.68 -11.82 11.17
N THR A 148 2.77 -12.49 11.55
CA THR A 148 4.01 -11.78 11.89
C THR A 148 5.23 -12.31 11.17
N TRP A 149 5.95 -11.39 10.54
CA TRP A 149 7.38 -11.47 10.36
C TRP A 149 8.03 -10.89 11.62
N ARG A 150 9.26 -11.24 11.97
CA ARG A 150 9.84 -10.77 13.24
C ARG A 150 10.85 -9.67 13.00
N ALA A 151 10.72 -8.57 13.74
CA ALA A 151 11.77 -7.58 13.90
C ALA A 151 12.87 -8.23 14.75
N LEU A 152 14.10 -8.25 14.23
CA LEU A 152 15.19 -9.02 14.82
C LEU A 152 15.84 -8.32 16.03
N ASP A 153 15.68 -7.00 16.12
CA ASP A 153 15.85 -6.24 17.36
C ASP A 153 14.48 -5.73 17.80
N PRO A 154 14.01 -6.06 19.02
CA PRO A 154 12.77 -5.54 19.54
C PRO A 154 12.78 -4.00 19.65
N VAL A 155 13.93 -3.31 19.69
CA VAL A 155 13.97 -1.85 19.84
C VAL A 155 14.26 -1.09 18.53
N THR A 156 15.13 -1.60 17.65
CA THR A 156 15.54 -0.91 16.40
C THR A 156 15.37 -1.71 15.11
N GLY A 157 14.79 -2.91 15.17
CA GLY A 157 14.76 -3.86 14.05
C GLY A 157 14.12 -3.32 12.76
N GLY A 158 14.78 -3.56 11.63
CA GLY A 158 14.25 -3.25 10.29
C GLY A 158 13.17 -4.21 9.81
N PHE A 159 12.37 -3.80 8.82
CA PHE A 159 11.31 -4.65 8.28
C PHE A 159 11.81 -5.61 7.18
N ASP A 160 12.71 -5.13 6.32
CA ASP A 160 13.41 -5.93 5.30
C ASP A 160 14.91 -5.69 5.38
N TYR A 161 15.68 -6.73 5.06
CA TYR A 161 17.14 -6.75 5.20
C TYR A 161 17.79 -7.14 3.88
N THR A 162 18.94 -6.53 3.60
CA THR A 162 19.90 -7.02 2.59
C THR A 162 21.13 -7.60 3.28
N SER A 163 21.34 -7.25 4.54
CA SER A 163 22.26 -7.91 5.46
C SER A 163 21.75 -7.77 6.89
N ILE A 164 21.96 -8.80 7.69
CA ILE A 164 21.71 -8.80 9.13
C ILE A 164 22.78 -9.59 9.87
N THR A 165 23.22 -9.05 11.01
CA THR A 165 24.10 -9.72 11.95
C THR A 165 23.32 -10.00 13.24
N GLY A 166 23.36 -11.24 13.74
CA GLY A 166 22.76 -11.60 15.02
C GLY A 166 23.59 -11.07 16.19
N SER A 167 23.04 -11.03 17.39
CA SER A 167 23.76 -10.73 18.65
C SER A 167 24.36 -12.01 19.25
N GLY A 168 25.55 -12.00 19.85
CA GLY A 168 26.22 -13.18 20.41
C GLY A 168 25.29 -14.26 21.01
N GLY A 169 25.10 -15.36 20.26
CA GLY A 169 24.25 -16.48 20.64
C GLY A 169 24.99 -17.53 21.46
N THR A 170 24.31 -18.19 22.38
CA THR A 170 24.81 -19.39 23.07
C THR A 170 24.43 -20.61 22.24
N PHE A 171 25.37 -21.31 21.61
CA PHE A 171 25.03 -22.46 20.77
C PHE A 171 24.71 -23.71 21.62
N ASP A 172 23.57 -24.33 21.37
CA ASP A 172 23.18 -25.62 21.95
C ASP A 172 22.71 -26.56 20.83
N GLY A 173 23.56 -27.53 20.47
CA GLY A 173 23.26 -28.52 19.43
C GLY A 173 22.18 -29.53 19.80
N SER A 174 21.69 -29.54 21.05
CA SER A 174 20.59 -30.40 21.51
C SER A 174 19.19 -29.84 21.24
N VAL A 175 19.11 -28.55 20.87
CA VAL A 175 17.86 -27.83 20.60
C VAL A 175 17.71 -27.61 19.09
N ALA A 176 16.53 -27.91 18.54
CA ALA A 176 16.23 -27.62 17.14
C ALA A 176 16.03 -26.11 16.95
N GLN A 177 16.77 -25.51 16.02
CA GLN A 177 16.73 -24.08 15.76
C GLN A 177 16.28 -23.84 14.32
N TRP A 178 15.25 -23.04 14.10
CA TRP A 178 14.74 -22.78 12.76
C TRP A 178 14.96 -21.33 12.37
N LEU A 179 15.43 -21.11 11.15
CA LEU A 179 15.42 -19.81 10.49
C LEU A 179 14.43 -19.84 9.32
N ASP A 180 13.41 -19.00 9.40
CA ASP A 180 12.42 -18.78 8.37
C ASP A 180 12.75 -17.53 7.58
N PHE A 181 12.79 -17.67 6.26
CA PHE A 181 13.09 -16.58 5.34
C PHE A 181 11.87 -16.26 4.48
N SER A 182 11.63 -14.97 4.23
CA SER A 182 10.76 -14.53 3.13
C SER A 182 11.54 -13.67 2.18
N ILE A 183 11.46 -13.98 0.89
CA ILE A 183 12.13 -13.23 -0.16
C ILE A 183 11.10 -12.38 -0.88
N GLY A 184 11.24 -11.05 -0.82
CA GLY A 184 10.32 -10.11 -1.48
C GLY A 184 8.84 -10.30 -1.10
N GLY A 185 8.53 -10.63 0.17
CA GLY A 185 7.15 -10.91 0.63
C GLY A 185 6.58 -12.26 0.19
N GLY A 186 7.40 -13.12 -0.41
CA GLY A 186 6.99 -14.46 -0.85
C GLY A 186 6.79 -15.47 0.30
N PRO A 187 6.38 -16.71 -0.03
CA PRO A 187 6.17 -17.78 0.93
C PRO A 187 7.41 -18.06 1.80
N VAL A 188 7.17 -18.43 3.07
CA VAL A 188 8.22 -18.80 4.03
C VAL A 188 9.09 -19.93 3.47
N GLN A 189 10.42 -19.76 3.55
CA GLN A 189 11.42 -20.78 3.32
C GLN A 189 12.07 -21.13 4.66
N SER A 190 11.82 -22.32 5.19
CA SER A 190 12.33 -22.74 6.49
C SER A 190 13.65 -23.50 6.37
N VAL A 191 14.63 -23.13 7.19
CA VAL A 191 15.89 -23.84 7.37
C VAL A 191 15.93 -24.36 8.81
N ASN A 192 16.11 -25.67 8.97
CA ASN A 192 16.22 -26.32 10.29
C ASN A 192 17.70 -26.62 10.58
N LEU A 193 18.26 -25.94 11.57
CA LEU A 193 19.62 -26.17 12.05
C LEU A 193 19.55 -27.20 13.17
N THR A 194 20.15 -28.36 12.92
CA THR A 194 20.28 -29.44 13.92
C THR A 194 21.76 -29.71 14.18
N ASN A 195 22.13 -29.94 15.44
CA ASN A 195 23.49 -30.34 15.85
C ASN A 195 24.61 -29.31 15.58
N THR A 196 24.31 -28.01 15.52
CA THR A 196 25.35 -26.96 15.38
C THR A 196 25.79 -26.46 16.76
N ASN A 197 27.07 -26.68 17.12
CA ASN A 197 27.62 -26.30 18.43
C ASN A 197 28.53 -25.07 18.36
N SER A 198 28.74 -24.51 17.17
CA SER A 198 29.57 -23.32 16.96
C SER A 198 29.04 -22.43 15.84
N VAL A 199 29.45 -21.16 15.86
CA VAL A 199 29.18 -20.18 14.79
C VAL A 199 29.66 -20.71 13.43
N ALA A 200 30.84 -21.33 13.38
CA ALA A 200 31.42 -21.82 12.13
C ALA A 200 30.61 -22.97 11.52
N GLU A 201 30.16 -23.92 12.36
CA GLU A 201 29.28 -25.02 11.91
C GLU A 201 27.91 -24.50 11.47
N ALA A 202 27.34 -23.54 12.20
CA ALA A 202 26.07 -22.93 11.84
C ALA A 202 26.15 -22.19 10.49
N VAL A 203 27.23 -21.43 10.25
CA VAL A 203 27.48 -20.74 8.98
C VAL A 203 27.64 -21.72 7.82
N ALA A 204 28.39 -22.81 8.02
CA ALA A 204 28.55 -23.84 7.00
C ALA A 204 27.20 -24.48 6.64
N TYR A 205 26.43 -24.89 7.66
CA TYR A 205 25.10 -25.48 7.48
C TYR A 205 24.13 -24.54 6.76
N LEU A 206 24.12 -23.25 7.15
CA LEU A 206 23.27 -22.24 6.50
C LEU A 206 23.63 -22.08 5.03
N ASN A 207 24.91 -22.03 4.68
CA ASN A 207 25.32 -21.92 3.28
C ASN A 207 24.94 -23.15 2.44
N ASP A 208 25.01 -24.35 3.00
CA ASP A 208 24.53 -25.58 2.34
C ASP A 208 23.00 -25.54 2.15
N ALA A 209 22.27 -25.07 3.16
CA ALA A 209 20.81 -24.89 3.08
C ALA A 209 20.41 -23.81 2.06
N PHE A 210 21.14 -22.69 1.98
CA PHE A 210 20.92 -21.65 0.99
C PHE A 210 21.21 -22.14 -0.42
N THR A 211 22.27 -22.93 -0.60
CA THR A 211 22.62 -23.49 -1.92
C THR A 211 21.62 -24.54 -2.39
N SER A 212 21.06 -25.34 -1.48
CA SER A 212 20.08 -26.38 -1.82
C SER A 212 18.67 -25.83 -2.06
N ASN A 213 18.28 -24.72 -1.43
CA ASN A 213 16.98 -24.07 -1.67
C ASN A 213 17.03 -23.09 -2.85
N ALA A 214 16.27 -23.36 -3.92
CA ALA A 214 16.26 -22.52 -5.13
C ALA A 214 15.90 -21.05 -4.87
N THR A 215 14.94 -20.78 -3.98
CA THR A 215 14.50 -19.42 -3.63
C THR A 215 15.58 -18.66 -2.87
N LEU A 216 16.23 -19.30 -1.90
CA LEU A 216 17.30 -18.70 -1.09
C LEU A 216 18.58 -18.49 -1.92
N ARG A 217 18.91 -19.45 -2.79
CA ARG A 217 20.01 -19.32 -3.76
C ARG A 217 19.79 -18.18 -4.73
N ALA A 218 18.57 -18.02 -5.28
CA ALA A 218 18.22 -16.92 -6.17
C ALA A 218 18.27 -15.55 -5.45
N ALA A 219 17.93 -15.52 -4.15
CA ALA A 219 18.10 -14.35 -3.31
C ALA A 219 19.58 -14.06 -2.95
N GLY A 220 20.51 -14.90 -3.40
CA GLY A 220 21.94 -14.74 -3.16
C GLY A 220 22.31 -14.76 -1.68
N LEU A 221 21.54 -15.46 -0.83
CA LEU A 221 21.81 -15.48 0.61
C LEU A 221 23.11 -16.21 0.91
N VAL A 222 23.93 -15.59 1.74
CA VAL A 222 25.22 -16.10 2.22
C VAL A 222 25.30 -15.84 3.72
N ALA A 223 25.61 -16.89 4.47
CA ALA A 223 25.99 -16.79 5.87
C ALA A 223 27.52 -16.60 5.99
N SER A 224 27.94 -15.74 6.91
CA SER A 224 29.33 -15.41 7.18
C SER A 224 29.52 -15.09 8.66
N VAL A 225 30.76 -14.90 9.09
CA VAL A 225 31.09 -14.48 10.46
C VAL A 225 31.50 -13.03 10.45
N SER A 226 30.84 -12.20 11.25
CA SER A 226 31.17 -10.79 11.45
C SER A 226 31.17 -10.48 12.94
N GLY A 227 32.27 -9.95 13.47
CA GLY A 227 32.39 -9.66 14.91
C GLY A 227 32.30 -10.89 15.84
N GLY A 228 32.45 -12.10 15.31
CA GLY A 228 32.23 -13.36 16.06
C GLY A 228 30.77 -13.82 16.05
N GLU A 229 29.89 -13.12 15.34
CA GLU A 229 28.46 -13.40 15.23
C GLU A 229 28.10 -13.89 13.82
N ILE A 230 26.94 -14.53 13.68
CA ILE A 230 26.43 -14.94 12.37
C ILE A 230 25.89 -13.72 11.65
N GLN A 231 26.42 -13.46 10.46
CA GLN A 231 25.88 -12.48 9.53
C GLN A 231 25.27 -13.19 8.32
N ILE A 232 24.02 -12.90 8.01
CA ILE A 232 23.35 -13.33 6.77
C ILE A 232 23.24 -12.13 5.86
N SER A 233 23.66 -12.26 4.61
CA SER A 233 23.61 -11.20 3.62
C SER A 233 23.14 -11.70 2.28
N SER A 234 22.50 -10.84 1.50
CA SER A 234 22.20 -11.07 0.10
C SER A 234 23.30 -10.47 -0.76
N SER A 235 24.02 -11.33 -1.48
CA SER A 235 25.09 -10.94 -2.39
C SER A 235 24.62 -10.13 -3.61
N ASN A 236 23.34 -10.22 -3.97
CA ASN A 236 22.74 -9.48 -5.08
C ASN A 236 21.76 -8.38 -4.61
N GLY A 237 21.82 -8.00 -3.33
CA GLY A 237 20.97 -6.92 -2.79
C GLY A 237 19.49 -7.26 -2.69
N THR A 238 19.11 -8.53 -2.79
CA THR A 238 17.72 -8.98 -2.58
C THR A 238 17.30 -8.66 -1.14
N TYR A 239 16.14 -8.03 -1.01
CA TYR A 239 15.50 -7.88 0.29
C TYR A 239 14.90 -9.20 0.78
N PHE A 240 15.24 -9.57 2.01
CA PHE A 240 14.67 -10.69 2.71
C PHE A 240 14.19 -10.29 4.10
N ARG A 241 13.28 -11.09 4.64
CA ARG A 241 12.90 -11.09 6.06
C ARG A 241 13.39 -12.37 6.69
N LEU A 242 13.72 -12.29 7.97
CA LEU A 242 14.20 -13.41 8.75
C LEU A 242 13.36 -13.54 10.01
N HIS A 243 13.06 -14.77 10.40
CA HIS A 243 12.44 -15.10 11.67
C HIS A 243 13.16 -16.33 12.26
N ALA A 244 13.78 -16.16 13.43
CA ALA A 244 14.28 -17.27 14.23
C ALA A 244 13.18 -17.88 15.12
N ARG A 245 12.84 -19.16 14.89
CA ARG A 245 12.07 -19.97 15.86
C ARG A 245 13.05 -20.81 16.65
N ASP A 246 13.24 -20.42 17.88
CA ASP A 246 14.07 -21.10 18.85
C ASP A 246 13.22 -21.39 20.10
N THR A 247 13.47 -22.52 20.75
CA THR A 247 12.81 -22.93 21.99
C THR A 247 13.71 -22.61 23.19
N GLY A 248 13.96 -21.32 23.44
CA GLY A 248 14.34 -20.84 24.77
C GLY A 248 15.68 -20.10 24.94
N GLY A 249 16.53 -19.90 23.93
CA GLY A 249 17.91 -19.47 24.20
C GLY A 249 18.58 -18.45 23.28
N ASN A 250 17.90 -17.92 22.25
CA ASN A 250 18.52 -17.00 21.27
C ASN A 250 19.85 -17.60 20.72
N HIS A 251 19.85 -18.89 20.44
CA HIS A 251 21.10 -19.63 20.22
C HIS A 251 21.85 -19.19 18.96
N LEU A 252 21.13 -18.61 17.97
CA LEU A 252 21.71 -18.07 16.73
C LEU A 252 21.94 -16.55 16.75
N GLY A 253 21.52 -15.88 17.82
CA GLY A 253 21.65 -14.43 17.94
C GLY A 253 20.58 -13.60 17.23
N PHE A 254 19.58 -14.24 16.63
CA PHE A 254 18.50 -13.58 15.89
C PHE A 254 17.18 -13.46 16.69
N GLY A 255 17.25 -13.58 18.02
CA GLY A 255 16.11 -13.59 18.96
C GLY A 255 15.47 -14.98 19.16
N ASN A 256 14.59 -15.09 20.15
CA ASN A 256 14.00 -16.37 20.60
C ASN A 256 12.47 -16.37 20.66
N HIS A 257 11.70 -16.61 19.58
CA HIS A 257 10.25 -16.86 19.78
C HIS A 257 9.43 -17.56 18.68
N GLY A 258 8.33 -18.18 19.13
CA GLY A 258 7.56 -19.21 18.44
C GLY A 258 6.28 -18.78 17.72
N ALA A 259 5.99 -19.56 16.68
CA ALA A 259 4.93 -19.48 15.67
C ALA A 259 5.21 -18.52 14.49
N SER A 260 5.24 -19.12 13.30
CA SER A 260 5.21 -18.47 11.98
C SER A 260 3.79 -18.63 11.44
N ALA A 261 3.21 -17.57 10.87
CA ALA A 261 1.96 -17.67 10.13
C ALA A 261 2.23 -17.36 8.64
N PRO A 262 1.54 -18.03 7.71
CA PRO A 262 1.93 -18.04 6.32
C PRO A 262 1.76 -16.65 5.69
N ALA A 263 2.77 -16.20 4.94
CA ALA A 263 2.53 -15.24 3.87
C ALA A 263 1.40 -15.82 3.01
N ALA A 264 0.27 -15.12 2.92
CA ALA A 264 -0.76 -15.48 1.97
C ALA A 264 -0.10 -15.48 0.59
N ALA A 265 -0.13 -16.64 -0.06
CA ALA A 265 0.48 -16.80 -1.37
C ALA A 265 -0.32 -15.98 -2.39
N TYR A 266 0.29 -14.89 -2.88
CA TYR A 266 -0.19 -14.20 -4.07
C TYR A 266 0.13 -15.06 -5.28
N THR A 267 -0.87 -15.80 -5.80
CA THR A 267 -0.77 -16.48 -7.09
C THR A 267 -2.01 -16.23 -7.94
N SER A 268 -1.78 -16.02 -9.24
CA SER A 268 -2.66 -16.53 -10.30
C SER A 268 -1.94 -16.55 -11.65
N THR A 269 -2.12 -17.65 -12.37
CA THR A 269 -1.77 -17.95 -13.78
C THR A 269 -2.88 -17.50 -14.76
N ILE A 270 -2.58 -17.48 -16.08
CA ILE A 270 -3.45 -17.50 -17.30
C ILE A 270 -3.42 -16.19 -18.13
N THR A 271 -3.69 -16.09 -19.45
CA THR A 271 -3.34 -16.74 -20.75
C THR A 271 -4.04 -15.92 -21.86
N SER A 272 -3.25 -15.02 -22.46
CA SER A 272 -3.20 -14.45 -23.83
C SER A 272 -3.61 -12.99 -24.10
N LYS A 273 -3.34 -12.35 -25.30
CA LYS A 273 -3.74 -10.94 -25.64
C LYS A 273 -4.66 -10.36 -26.82
N HIS A 274 -5.50 -9.30 -26.60
CA HIS A 274 -6.47 -8.53 -27.48
C HIS A 274 -6.96 -7.22 -26.85
N THR A 275 -7.10 -6.13 -27.61
CA THR A 275 -7.14 -4.73 -27.12
C THR A 275 -8.48 -3.97 -27.28
N PHE A 276 -8.82 -3.13 -26.26
CA PHE A 276 -9.82 -2.03 -26.12
C PHE A 276 -11.23 -2.35 -25.55
N ASN A 277 -11.55 -1.74 -24.39
CA ASN A 277 -12.91 -1.38 -23.99
C ASN A 277 -12.97 0.04 -23.38
N ALA A 278 -13.70 0.94 -24.03
CA ALA A 278 -14.01 2.30 -23.54
C ALA A 278 -15.17 2.33 -22.52
N GLY A 279 -15.52 1.19 -21.92
CA GLY A 279 -16.58 1.05 -20.92
C GLY A 279 -16.00 1.03 -19.51
N GLY A 280 -15.98 2.18 -18.85
CA GLY A 280 -15.51 2.25 -17.47
C GLY A 280 -16.37 1.46 -16.52
N SER A 281 -15.73 1.02 -15.44
CA SER A 281 -16.36 0.31 -14.34
C SER A 281 -17.25 -0.87 -14.78
N ALA A 282 -16.86 -1.57 -15.83
CA ALA A 282 -17.29 -2.94 -16.06
C ALA A 282 -16.03 -3.79 -16.22
N VAL A 283 -15.73 -4.43 -15.11
CA VAL A 283 -14.91 -5.61 -14.95
C VAL A 283 -14.85 -6.44 -16.25
N THR A 284 -13.73 -6.35 -16.97
CA THR A 284 -13.45 -7.29 -18.06
C THR A 284 -13.12 -8.63 -17.41
N ALA A 285 -13.49 -9.72 -18.06
CA ALA A 285 -13.01 -11.02 -17.62
C ALA A 285 -11.51 -11.11 -17.95
N LEU A 286 -10.63 -11.10 -16.93
CA LEU A 286 -9.24 -11.54 -17.17
C LEU A 286 -9.34 -12.95 -17.76
N GLY A 287 -8.67 -13.15 -18.89
CA GLY A 287 -8.55 -14.47 -19.51
C GLY A 287 -9.69 -14.91 -20.43
N THR A 288 -10.72 -14.09 -20.71
CA THR A 288 -11.67 -14.45 -21.79
C THR A 288 -11.30 -13.81 -23.13
N ASN A 289 -10.73 -12.62 -23.10
CA ASN A 289 -10.34 -11.88 -24.32
C ASN A 289 -9.04 -11.13 -24.12
N ASN A 290 -8.08 -11.74 -23.46
CA ASN A 290 -6.72 -11.46 -23.90
C ASN A 290 -6.24 -9.98 -23.52
N ASP A 291 -6.88 -9.26 -22.61
CA ASP A 291 -6.73 -7.78 -22.68
C ASP A 291 -5.52 -7.19 -21.89
N VAL A 292 -4.87 -7.95 -21.01
CA VAL A 292 -4.03 -7.40 -19.92
C VAL A 292 -2.71 -8.16 -19.75
N PHE A 293 -1.60 -7.47 -19.47
CA PHE A 293 -0.35 -8.13 -19.04
C PHE A 293 -0.52 -8.68 -17.63
N SER A 294 -0.21 -9.95 -17.41
CA SER A 294 -0.17 -10.50 -16.05
C SER A 294 1.06 -9.98 -15.33
N PHE A 295 0.98 -9.88 -14.01
CA PHE A 295 2.09 -9.43 -13.18
C PHE A 295 2.36 -10.42 -12.06
N GLN A 296 3.63 -10.68 -11.80
CA GLN A 296 4.09 -11.33 -10.58
C GLN A 296 5.20 -10.48 -9.99
N ALA A 297 5.15 -10.27 -8.67
CA ALA A 297 6.16 -9.50 -7.95
C ALA A 297 7.58 -9.97 -8.28
N VAL A 298 8.47 -9.02 -8.55
CA VAL A 298 9.91 -9.25 -8.64
C VAL A 298 10.43 -9.50 -7.24
N ARG A 299 10.97 -10.70 -7.01
CA ARG A 299 11.33 -11.16 -5.65
C ARG A 299 12.80 -10.94 -5.33
N ASN A 300 13.67 -11.01 -6.33
CA ASN A 300 15.10 -11.07 -6.16
C ASN A 300 15.78 -9.81 -6.75
N GLY A 301 16.85 -9.34 -6.13
CA GLY A 301 17.60 -8.16 -6.59
C GLY A 301 18.38 -8.40 -7.89
N GLY A 302 18.66 -9.66 -8.25
CA GLY A 302 19.19 -10.00 -9.57
C GLY A 302 18.12 -10.09 -10.67
N ASP A 303 16.84 -10.06 -10.31
CA ASP A 303 15.72 -10.19 -11.23
C ASP A 303 15.29 -8.81 -11.74
N ASP A 304 16.11 -8.16 -12.55
CA ASP A 304 15.72 -6.95 -13.26
C ASP A 304 14.81 -7.28 -14.44
N GLN A 305 13.76 -6.49 -14.66
CA GLN A 305 12.96 -6.56 -15.88
C GLN A 305 12.86 -5.17 -16.52
N THR A 306 13.29 -5.06 -17.77
CA THR A 306 13.17 -3.80 -18.52
C THR A 306 11.88 -3.78 -19.33
N VAL A 307 11.06 -2.76 -19.12
CA VAL A 307 9.86 -2.46 -19.92
C VAL A 307 10.20 -1.30 -20.85
N THR A 308 10.20 -1.54 -22.16
CA THR A 308 10.49 -0.50 -23.15
C THR A 308 9.24 -0.09 -23.89
N ILE A 309 8.87 1.18 -23.79
CA ILE A 309 7.70 1.77 -24.43
C ILE A 309 8.18 2.63 -25.58
N THR A 310 7.69 2.34 -26.78
CA THR A 310 8.09 3.03 -28.01
C THR A 310 6.87 3.58 -28.71
N ALA A 311 6.94 4.83 -29.14
CA ALA A 311 5.84 5.51 -29.82
C ALA A 311 6.36 6.32 -31.00
N VAL A 312 5.51 6.54 -31.99
CA VAL A 312 5.83 7.38 -33.15
C VAL A 312 5.08 8.70 -33.02
N ASP A 313 5.78 9.82 -33.21
CA ASP A 313 5.16 11.14 -33.22
C ASP A 313 4.43 11.43 -34.55
N ALA A 314 3.74 12.58 -34.62
CA ALA A 314 3.00 12.98 -35.80
C ALA A 314 3.87 13.18 -37.06
N ASN A 315 5.18 13.36 -36.91
CA ASN A 315 6.15 13.56 -37.98
C ASN A 315 6.85 12.24 -38.39
N GLY A 316 6.48 11.11 -37.78
CA GLY A 316 7.10 9.82 -38.04
C GLY A 316 8.37 9.55 -37.22
N GLY A 317 8.74 10.43 -36.29
CA GLY A 317 9.88 10.25 -35.39
C GLY A 317 9.59 9.22 -34.29
N GLN A 318 10.45 8.23 -34.12
CA GLN A 318 10.32 7.22 -33.08
C GLN A 318 10.94 7.69 -31.76
N HIS A 319 10.18 7.56 -30.67
CA HIS A 319 10.58 7.89 -29.31
C HIS A 319 10.49 6.64 -28.43
N SER A 320 11.46 6.42 -27.55
CA SER A 320 11.49 5.22 -26.71
C SER A 320 11.90 5.55 -25.28
N LEU A 321 11.29 4.87 -24.32
CA LEU A 321 11.59 4.96 -22.89
C LEU A 321 11.73 3.55 -22.32
N ALA A 322 12.83 3.29 -21.63
CA ALA A 322 13.05 2.07 -20.89
C ALA A 322 12.83 2.33 -19.39
N VAL A 323 12.00 1.52 -18.76
CA VAL A 323 11.73 1.51 -17.32
C VAL A 323 12.24 0.19 -16.76
N VAL A 324 13.13 0.22 -15.77
CA VAL A 324 13.61 -1.01 -15.13
C VAL A 324 12.83 -1.27 -13.86
N LEU A 325 12.21 -2.44 -13.80
CA LEU A 325 11.46 -2.99 -12.69
C LEU A 325 12.39 -3.91 -11.89
N ARG A 326 12.54 -3.67 -10.60
CA ARG A 326 13.47 -4.40 -9.72
C ARG A 326 13.05 -4.36 -8.25
N ASN A 327 13.68 -5.25 -7.48
CA ASN A 327 13.53 -5.33 -6.03
C ASN A 327 14.90 -5.58 -5.38
N ASP A 328 15.71 -4.51 -5.31
CA ASP A 328 17.04 -4.51 -4.72
C ASP A 328 17.19 -3.37 -3.69
N ASN A 329 18.37 -3.26 -3.08
CA ASN A 329 18.69 -2.24 -2.08
C ASN A 329 18.72 -0.79 -2.59
N VAL A 330 18.53 -0.56 -3.89
CA VAL A 330 18.50 0.77 -4.51
C VAL A 330 17.06 1.15 -4.87
N VAL A 331 16.31 0.24 -5.50
CA VAL A 331 14.96 0.49 -6.03
C VAL A 331 14.05 -0.71 -5.75
N ARG A 332 12.84 -0.42 -5.30
CA ARG A 332 11.79 -1.40 -4.99
C ARG A 332 10.49 -1.03 -5.69
N ASN A 333 10.50 -1.13 -7.00
CA ASN A 333 9.44 -0.61 -7.84
C ASN A 333 8.66 -1.71 -8.58
N ALA A 334 8.78 -2.95 -8.12
CA ALA A 334 8.11 -4.10 -8.70
C ALA A 334 7.76 -5.19 -7.66
N THR A 335 7.62 -4.79 -6.40
CA THR A 335 7.17 -5.69 -5.31
C THR A 335 5.67 -5.94 -5.35
N SER A 336 4.90 -5.01 -5.90
CA SER A 336 3.49 -5.15 -6.23
C SER A 336 3.23 -4.60 -7.63
N ILE A 337 2.06 -4.91 -8.18
CA ILE A 337 1.63 -4.38 -9.47
C ILE A 337 1.49 -2.84 -9.44
N ASP A 338 1.12 -2.29 -8.29
CA ASP A 338 0.94 -0.85 -8.12
C ASP A 338 2.28 -0.13 -8.11
N ASP A 339 3.30 -0.68 -7.44
CA ASP A 339 4.66 -0.14 -7.48
C ASP A 339 5.18 -0.10 -8.93
N ALA A 340 4.91 -1.18 -9.70
CA ALA A 340 5.30 -1.26 -11.10
C ALA A 340 4.56 -0.23 -11.97
N LEU A 341 3.26 -0.04 -11.74
CA LEU A 341 2.45 0.97 -12.44
C LEU A 341 2.92 2.39 -12.12
N ASP A 342 3.19 2.70 -10.85
CA ASP A 342 3.68 4.00 -10.44
C ASP A 342 5.05 4.29 -11.07
N ALA A 343 5.97 3.32 -11.06
CA ALA A 343 7.27 3.45 -11.69
C ALA A 343 7.18 3.73 -13.19
N ILE A 344 6.31 2.99 -13.89
CA ILE A 344 6.08 3.15 -15.33
C ILE A 344 5.47 4.51 -15.63
N ASN A 345 4.39 4.88 -14.93
CA ASN A 345 3.70 6.14 -15.16
C ASN A 345 4.56 7.35 -14.80
N THR A 346 5.28 7.28 -13.68
CA THR A 346 6.23 8.33 -13.27
C THR A 346 7.32 8.50 -14.31
N ALA A 347 7.91 7.40 -14.81
CA ALA A 347 8.91 7.48 -15.88
C ALA A 347 8.33 8.08 -17.18
N LEU A 348 7.11 7.71 -17.57
CA LEU A 348 6.42 8.30 -18.73
C LEU A 348 6.20 9.81 -18.56
N GLN A 349 5.75 10.25 -17.37
CA GLN A 349 5.54 11.66 -17.07
C GLN A 349 6.86 12.46 -16.97
N GLN A 350 7.94 11.84 -16.49
CA GLN A 350 9.26 12.44 -16.36
C GLN A 350 10.11 12.39 -17.65
N SER A 351 9.68 11.63 -18.66
CA SER A 351 10.41 11.45 -19.94
C SER A 351 10.67 12.74 -20.73
N ASN A 352 10.07 13.88 -20.33
CA ASN A 352 10.09 15.16 -21.05
C ASN A 352 9.71 15.05 -22.54
N ASN A 353 8.97 14.00 -22.90
CA ASN A 353 8.58 13.71 -24.27
C ASN A 353 7.06 13.79 -24.42
N ALA A 354 6.56 14.75 -25.21
CA ALA A 354 5.12 14.97 -25.36
C ALA A 354 4.38 13.76 -25.95
N THR A 355 5.03 12.96 -26.80
CA THR A 355 4.44 11.75 -27.39
C THR A 355 4.31 10.66 -26.33
N LEU A 356 5.37 10.39 -25.56
CA LEU A 356 5.35 9.33 -24.55
C LEU A 356 4.42 9.66 -23.36
N LYS A 357 4.26 10.94 -23.00
CA LYS A 357 3.32 11.40 -21.96
C LYS A 357 1.84 11.10 -22.27
N ARG A 358 1.51 10.76 -23.52
CA ARG A 358 0.16 10.36 -23.95
C ARG A 358 -0.11 8.86 -23.74
N ILE A 359 0.88 8.12 -23.25
CA ILE A 359 0.72 6.72 -22.87
C ILE A 359 0.55 6.67 -21.35
N VAL A 360 -0.42 5.88 -20.88
CA VAL A 360 -0.63 5.62 -19.45
C VAL A 360 -0.75 4.12 -19.22
N ALA A 361 -0.13 3.63 -18.16
CA ALA A 361 -0.33 2.28 -17.66
C ALA A 361 -1.40 2.30 -16.58
N VAL A 362 -2.38 1.40 -16.65
CA VAL A 362 -3.46 1.28 -15.67
C VAL A 362 -3.57 -0.13 -15.16
N LYS A 363 -4.07 -0.23 -13.93
CA LYS A 363 -4.43 -1.47 -13.29
C LYS A 363 -5.78 -1.96 -13.81
N GLU A 364 -5.90 -3.27 -13.99
CA GLU A 364 -7.17 -3.90 -14.31
C GLU A 364 -7.39 -5.17 -13.47
N ILE A 365 -8.65 -5.46 -13.15
CA ILE A 365 -9.08 -6.56 -12.28
C ILE A 365 -10.06 -7.45 -13.05
N ASN A 366 -10.00 -8.78 -12.87
CA ASN A 366 -10.96 -9.70 -13.52
C ASN A 366 -12.39 -9.57 -13.03
N ALA A 367 -13.31 -10.10 -13.85
CA ALA A 367 -14.71 -10.38 -13.54
C ALA A 367 -14.94 -10.91 -12.12
N ALA A 368 -14.03 -11.74 -11.63
CA ALA A 368 -14.12 -12.38 -10.32
C ALA A 368 -13.60 -11.53 -9.15
N GLY A 369 -12.86 -10.44 -9.39
CA GLY A 369 -12.24 -9.62 -8.35
C GLY A 369 -11.02 -10.27 -7.67
N THR A 370 -10.43 -11.29 -8.28
CA THR A 370 -9.40 -12.17 -7.68
C THR A 370 -8.01 -12.01 -8.27
N ALA A 371 -7.86 -11.38 -9.44
CA ALA A 371 -6.58 -11.22 -10.10
C ALA A 371 -6.45 -9.82 -10.72
N GLU A 372 -5.20 -9.38 -10.89
CA GLU A 372 -4.85 -8.04 -11.38
C GLU A 372 -3.83 -8.12 -12.52
N GLY A 373 -3.85 -7.12 -13.41
CA GLY A 373 -2.89 -6.99 -14.48
C GLY A 373 -2.67 -5.55 -14.93
N ILE A 374 -1.67 -5.35 -15.79
CA ILE A 374 -1.27 -4.05 -16.35
C ILE A 374 -1.81 -3.90 -17.77
N ARG A 375 -2.45 -2.77 -18.05
CA ARG A 375 -2.87 -2.34 -19.38
C ARG A 375 -2.18 -1.03 -19.75
N PHE A 376 -1.77 -0.89 -21.01
CA PHE A 376 -1.29 0.38 -21.55
C PHE A 376 -2.35 0.99 -22.46
N LEU A 377 -2.64 2.28 -22.27
CA LEU A 377 -3.62 3.04 -23.03
C LEU A 377 -2.95 4.27 -23.65
N SER A 378 -3.39 4.64 -24.84
CA SER A 378 -2.99 5.87 -25.51
C SER A 378 -4.01 6.29 -26.58
N ASP A 379 -3.99 7.55 -26.95
CA ASP A 379 -4.71 8.12 -28.10
C ASP A 379 -3.83 8.21 -29.37
N LEU A 380 -2.62 7.65 -29.31
CA LEU A 380 -1.73 7.51 -30.46
C LEU A 380 -2.21 6.42 -31.42
N LYS A 381 -1.88 6.59 -32.71
CA LYS A 381 -2.21 5.59 -33.74
C LYS A 381 -1.49 4.25 -33.54
N GLU A 382 -0.23 4.28 -33.10
CA GLU A 382 0.51 3.07 -32.79
C GLU A 382 1.53 3.38 -31.70
N PHE A 383 1.64 2.49 -30.73
CA PHE A 383 2.77 2.40 -29.81
C PHE A 383 3.10 0.93 -29.58
N ARG A 384 4.29 0.66 -29.07
CA ARG A 384 4.79 -0.69 -28.81
C ARG A 384 5.27 -0.76 -27.38
N VAL A 385 4.97 -1.88 -26.74
CA VAL A 385 5.48 -2.22 -25.42
C VAL A 385 6.30 -3.49 -25.55
N SER A 386 7.59 -3.37 -25.31
CA SER A 386 8.50 -4.50 -25.20
C SER A 386 8.67 -4.85 -23.73
N ILE A 387 8.37 -6.11 -23.40
CA ILE A 387 8.57 -6.68 -22.08
C ILE A 387 9.85 -7.49 -22.12
N GLY A 388 10.88 -7.01 -21.42
CA GLY A 388 12.15 -7.71 -21.26
C GLY A 388 11.99 -9.01 -20.47
N THR A 389 12.98 -9.89 -20.62
CA THR A 389 13.06 -11.13 -19.84
C THR A 389 13.66 -10.89 -18.47
N ASN A 390 13.17 -11.63 -17.51
CA ASN A 390 13.65 -11.70 -16.14
C ASN A 390 14.17 -13.11 -15.84
N THR A 391 15.32 -13.22 -15.18
CA THR A 391 15.97 -14.52 -14.89
C THR A 391 15.09 -15.45 -14.05
N GLY A 392 14.31 -14.91 -13.10
CA GLY A 392 13.36 -15.65 -12.29
C GLY A 392 12.00 -15.95 -12.94
N GLY A 393 11.76 -15.49 -14.18
CA GLY A 393 10.47 -15.69 -14.86
C GLY A 393 9.29 -14.96 -14.21
N VAL A 394 9.57 -14.00 -13.32
CA VAL A 394 8.61 -13.12 -12.64
C VAL A 394 8.60 -11.72 -13.28
N GLY A 395 7.76 -10.81 -12.79
CA GLY A 395 7.53 -9.49 -13.39
C GLY A 395 6.28 -9.44 -14.27
N ILE A 396 6.28 -8.51 -15.22
CA ILE A 396 5.27 -8.40 -16.27
C ILE A 396 5.41 -9.56 -17.25
N ARG A 397 4.30 -10.21 -17.58
CA ARG A 397 4.29 -11.34 -18.51
C ARG A 397 3.17 -11.16 -19.53
N ASP A 398 3.46 -11.62 -20.73
CA ASP A 398 2.48 -11.79 -21.76
C ASP A 398 2.05 -13.24 -21.80
N ASP A 399 0.75 -13.50 -21.69
CA ASP A 399 0.28 -14.86 -21.56
C ASP A 399 -0.20 -15.39 -22.93
N ALA A 400 0.18 -14.74 -24.06
CA ALA A 400 -0.29 -14.86 -25.48
C ALA A 400 -0.29 -16.25 -26.14
N SER A 401 0.24 -17.29 -25.49
CA SER A 401 0.46 -18.58 -26.15
C SER A 401 0.47 -19.78 -25.19
N GLY A 402 -0.60 -19.99 -24.42
CA GLY A 402 -0.74 -21.20 -23.58
C GLY A 402 0.08 -21.20 -22.28
N GLY A 403 0.51 -20.02 -21.82
CA GLY A 403 1.23 -19.81 -20.57
C GLY A 403 1.96 -18.46 -20.55
N PRO A 404 2.39 -17.98 -19.36
CA PRO A 404 3.02 -16.67 -19.21
C PRO A 404 4.45 -16.67 -19.80
N VAL A 405 4.68 -15.78 -20.77
CA VAL A 405 5.93 -15.59 -21.54
C VAL A 405 6.48 -14.17 -21.33
N GLN A 406 7.80 -14.03 -21.44
CA GLN A 406 8.52 -12.74 -21.42
C GLN A 406 9.38 -12.58 -22.68
N GLY A 407 9.97 -11.41 -22.89
CA GLY A 407 10.75 -11.13 -24.10
C GLY A 407 9.88 -10.82 -25.32
N VAL A 408 8.62 -10.42 -25.09
CA VAL A 408 7.65 -10.15 -26.15
C VAL A 408 7.59 -8.67 -26.46
N VAL A 409 7.42 -8.32 -27.73
CA VAL A 409 7.05 -6.98 -28.17
C VAL A 409 5.60 -7.02 -28.61
N VAL A 410 4.75 -6.26 -27.92
CA VAL A 410 3.34 -6.12 -28.24
C VAL A 410 3.14 -4.76 -28.88
N THR A 411 2.61 -4.75 -30.11
CA THR A 411 2.16 -3.53 -30.78
C THR A 411 0.72 -3.26 -30.41
N SER A 412 0.38 -2.01 -30.11
CA SER A 412 -1.00 -1.60 -29.88
C SER A 412 -1.83 -1.82 -31.15
N GLU A 413 -2.96 -2.49 -31.03
CA GLU A 413 -3.93 -2.52 -32.12
C GLU A 413 -4.67 -1.17 -32.17
N VAL A 414 -5.01 -0.68 -33.35
CA VAL A 414 -5.93 0.46 -33.46
C VAL A 414 -7.35 -0.09 -33.32
N SER A 415 -8.11 0.38 -32.33
CA SER A 415 -9.54 0.05 -32.26
C SER A 415 -10.23 0.49 -33.57
N GLU A 416 -10.91 -0.43 -34.26
CA GLU A 416 -11.61 -0.20 -35.53
C GLU A 416 -12.82 0.76 -35.45
N GLY A 417 -12.94 1.56 -34.38
CA GLY A 417 -13.96 2.60 -34.24
C GLY A 417 -13.94 3.67 -35.34
N GLY A 418 -12.91 3.67 -36.19
CA GLY A 418 -12.88 4.35 -37.48
C GLY A 418 -12.54 3.37 -38.58
N SER A 419 -13.36 2.34 -38.82
CA SER A 419 -13.19 1.54 -40.03
C SER A 419 -13.30 2.47 -41.24
N ASN A 420 -12.29 2.44 -42.12
CA ASN A 420 -12.38 3.03 -43.45
C ASN A 420 -13.38 2.21 -44.27
N VAL A 421 -14.65 2.19 -43.86
CA VAL A 421 -15.69 1.47 -44.57
C VAL A 421 -16.05 2.28 -45.80
N ALA A 422 -15.74 1.73 -46.98
CA ALA A 422 -16.22 2.29 -48.22
C ALA A 422 -17.75 2.14 -48.27
N VAL A 423 -18.45 3.25 -48.53
CA VAL A 423 -19.92 3.31 -48.63
C VAL A 423 -20.41 3.25 -50.08
N ASP A 424 -19.53 2.84 -50.99
CA ASP A 424 -19.77 2.74 -52.43
C ASP A 424 -20.61 1.50 -52.81
N THR A 425 -20.67 0.51 -51.93
CA THR A 425 -21.53 -0.67 -52.07
C THR A 425 -22.59 -0.71 -50.97
N ARG A 426 -23.74 -1.34 -51.25
CA ARG A 426 -24.80 -1.53 -50.25
C ARG A 426 -24.29 -2.28 -49.01
N ALA A 427 -23.49 -3.33 -49.20
CA ALA A 427 -22.90 -4.10 -48.10
C ALA A 427 -21.92 -3.25 -47.27
N GLY A 428 -21.10 -2.42 -47.92
CA GLY A 428 -20.24 -1.46 -47.24
C GLY A 428 -21.02 -0.42 -46.44
N ALA A 429 -22.11 0.13 -46.98
CA ALA A 429 -22.97 1.04 -46.25
C ALA A 429 -23.63 0.40 -45.01
N GLU A 430 -24.10 -0.85 -45.10
CA GLU A 430 -24.67 -1.59 -43.96
C GLU A 430 -23.61 -1.88 -42.87
N ALA A 431 -22.37 -2.21 -43.28
CA ALA A 431 -21.25 -2.37 -42.36
C ALA A 431 -20.85 -1.05 -41.68
N ALA A 432 -20.86 0.07 -42.42
CA ALA A 432 -20.55 1.39 -41.91
C ALA A 432 -21.54 1.84 -40.83
N VAL A 433 -22.84 1.62 -41.05
CA VAL A 433 -23.88 1.93 -40.06
C VAL A 433 -23.69 1.11 -38.78
N THR A 434 -23.34 -0.18 -38.91
CA THR A 434 -23.08 -1.05 -37.75
C THR A 434 -21.85 -0.58 -36.97
N ALA A 435 -20.76 -0.25 -37.66
CA ALA A 435 -19.54 0.27 -37.04
C ALA A 435 -19.79 1.61 -36.33
N LEU A 436 -20.53 2.53 -36.95
CA LEU A 436 -20.93 3.80 -36.34
C LEU A 436 -21.80 3.60 -35.09
N ALA A 437 -22.76 2.68 -35.13
CA ALA A 437 -23.59 2.37 -33.96
C ALA A 437 -22.76 1.81 -32.79
N GLN A 438 -21.79 0.94 -33.08
CA GLN A 438 -20.84 0.44 -32.08
C GLN A 438 -19.95 1.58 -31.53
N ALA A 439 -19.42 2.44 -32.38
CA ALA A 439 -18.61 3.59 -31.99
C ALA A 439 -19.39 4.56 -31.09
N VAL A 440 -20.66 4.86 -31.42
CA VAL A 440 -21.55 5.70 -30.59
C VAL A 440 -21.82 5.04 -29.23
N THR A 441 -22.02 3.71 -29.21
CA THR A 441 -22.22 2.96 -27.97
C THR A 441 -20.98 3.03 -27.07
N LEU A 442 -19.79 2.84 -27.66
CA LEU A 442 -18.51 2.95 -26.96
C LEU A 442 -18.27 4.38 -26.45
N LEU A 443 -18.59 5.39 -27.25
CA LEU A 443 -18.51 6.79 -26.83
C LEU A 443 -19.45 7.08 -25.66
N GLY A 444 -20.69 6.59 -25.71
CA GLY A 444 -21.64 6.72 -24.61
C GLY A 444 -21.13 6.06 -23.33
N ALA A 445 -20.51 4.88 -23.45
CA ALA A 445 -19.88 4.20 -22.33
C ALA A 445 -18.72 5.02 -21.75
N ALA A 446 -17.86 5.60 -22.59
CA ALA A 446 -16.75 6.46 -22.19
C ALA A 446 -17.24 7.72 -21.45
N GLN A 447 -18.28 8.38 -21.98
CA GLN A 447 -18.91 9.54 -21.37
C GLN A 447 -19.50 9.21 -19.98
N ALA A 448 -20.07 8.02 -19.80
CA ALA A 448 -20.58 7.58 -18.51
C ALA A 448 -19.46 7.45 -17.46
N VAL A 449 -18.26 7.01 -17.85
CA VAL A 449 -17.08 6.96 -16.96
C VAL A 449 -16.65 8.34 -16.53
N VAL A 450 -16.52 9.24 -17.50
CA VAL A 450 -16.10 10.63 -17.23
C VAL A 450 -17.14 11.29 -16.31
N GLY A 451 -18.43 11.08 -16.54
CA GLY A 451 -19.49 11.55 -15.67
C GLY A 451 -19.42 10.97 -14.25
N LYS A 452 -19.14 9.67 -14.11
CA LYS A 452 -18.89 9.04 -12.80
C LYS A 452 -17.69 9.68 -12.09
N GLY A 453 -16.57 9.86 -12.79
CA GLY A 453 -15.37 10.49 -12.26
C GLY A 453 -15.61 11.94 -11.82
N GLN A 454 -16.32 12.73 -12.62
CA GLN A 454 -16.73 14.09 -12.26
C GLN A 454 -17.57 14.11 -10.97
N ASN A 455 -18.51 13.18 -10.81
CA ASN A 455 -19.31 13.07 -9.59
C ASN A 455 -18.46 12.69 -8.37
N GLN A 456 -17.52 11.76 -8.52
CA GLN A 456 -16.59 11.39 -7.45
C GLN A 456 -15.68 12.56 -7.05
N PHE A 457 -15.14 13.31 -8.00
CA PHE A 457 -14.33 14.49 -7.70
C PHE A 457 -15.14 15.59 -7.03
N ASN A 458 -16.36 15.87 -7.50
CA ASN A 458 -17.24 16.85 -6.85
C ASN A 458 -17.56 16.45 -5.40
N PHE A 459 -17.79 15.16 -5.14
CA PHE A 459 -17.97 14.65 -3.79
C PHE A 459 -16.71 14.81 -2.94
N ALA A 460 -15.55 14.40 -3.45
CA ALA A 460 -14.28 14.50 -2.75
C ALA A 460 -13.93 15.96 -2.41
N ILE A 461 -14.19 16.91 -3.32
CA ILE A 461 -14.02 18.35 -3.09
C ILE A 461 -14.93 18.84 -1.97
N SER A 462 -16.22 18.49 -2.02
CA SER A 462 -17.20 18.88 -0.99
C SER A 462 -16.82 18.33 0.40
N LEU A 463 -16.35 17.09 0.43
CA LEU A 463 -15.86 16.45 1.66
C LEU A 463 -14.61 17.16 2.19
N ALA A 464 -13.62 17.43 1.35
CA ALA A 464 -12.39 18.13 1.72
C ALA A 464 -12.68 19.55 2.24
N GLN A 465 -13.59 20.29 1.60
CA GLN A 465 -14.04 21.60 2.08
C GLN A 465 -14.68 21.52 3.47
N THR A 466 -15.52 20.51 3.71
CA THR A 466 -16.13 20.26 5.02
C THR A 466 -15.08 19.95 6.08
N GLN A 467 -14.09 19.11 5.74
CA GLN A 467 -12.98 18.78 6.64
C GLN A 467 -12.11 20.00 6.96
N LEU A 468 -11.78 20.83 5.96
CA LEU A 468 -11.03 22.08 6.16
C LEU A 468 -11.76 23.04 7.11
N ASN A 469 -13.07 23.22 6.94
CA ASN A 469 -13.87 24.06 7.84
C ASN A 469 -13.89 23.50 9.27
N ASN A 470 -14.06 22.19 9.43
CA ASN A 470 -14.05 21.54 10.75
C ASN A 470 -12.69 21.59 11.43
N LEU A 471 -11.61 21.43 10.66
CA LEU A 471 -10.24 21.54 11.15
C LEU A 471 -9.94 22.97 11.57
N ALA A 472 -10.25 23.97 10.73
CA ALA A 472 -10.09 25.38 11.05
C ALA A 472 -10.91 25.78 12.30
N ALA A 473 -12.14 25.30 12.42
CA ALA A 473 -12.96 25.53 13.62
C ALA A 473 -12.39 24.85 14.88
N SER A 474 -11.74 23.69 14.72
CA SER A 474 -11.10 22.99 15.84
C SER A 474 -9.78 23.65 16.23
N GLU A 475 -8.98 24.09 15.27
CA GLU A 475 -7.80 24.92 15.49
C GLU A 475 -8.17 26.24 16.18
N SER A 476 -9.21 26.93 15.70
CA SER A 476 -9.71 28.16 16.32
C SER A 476 -10.20 27.92 17.75
N ARG A 477 -10.84 26.78 18.06
CA ARG A 477 -11.18 26.44 19.46
C ARG A 477 -9.96 26.18 20.34
N ILE A 478 -8.87 25.64 19.78
CA ILE A 478 -7.63 25.39 20.53
C ILE A 478 -6.82 26.67 20.70
N ARG A 479 -6.78 27.52 19.66
CA ARG A 479 -5.88 28.67 19.58
C ARG A 479 -6.55 30.00 19.96
N ASP A 480 -7.81 30.19 19.61
CA ASP A 480 -8.51 31.48 19.72
C ASP A 480 -9.43 31.57 20.95
N ALA A 481 -9.66 30.46 21.68
CA ALA A 481 -10.50 30.46 22.89
C ALA A 481 -9.88 31.24 24.07
N ASP A 482 -8.55 31.43 24.08
CA ASP A 482 -7.88 32.08 25.21
C ASP A 482 -7.52 33.55 24.98
N LEU A 483 -7.86 34.18 23.86
CA LEU A 483 -7.58 35.63 23.71
C LEU A 483 -8.35 36.47 24.74
N ALA A 484 -9.60 36.10 25.04
CA ALA A 484 -10.42 36.79 26.04
C ALA A 484 -9.93 36.50 27.48
N ALA A 485 -9.54 35.26 27.77
CA ALA A 485 -9.01 34.87 29.07
C ALA A 485 -7.62 35.48 29.32
N GLU A 486 -6.75 35.47 28.31
CA GLU A 486 -5.41 36.05 28.36
C GLU A 486 -5.47 37.59 28.45
N ALA A 487 -6.40 38.24 27.73
CA ALA A 487 -6.65 39.67 27.90
C ALA A 487 -7.13 40.02 29.31
N ALA A 488 -7.98 39.19 29.92
CA ALA A 488 -8.42 39.36 31.30
C ALA A 488 -7.26 39.15 32.30
N ASN A 489 -6.41 38.14 32.08
CA ASN A 489 -5.22 37.87 32.89
C ASN A 489 -4.18 39.00 32.77
N LEU A 490 -3.93 39.49 31.56
CA LEU A 490 -3.05 40.63 31.31
C LEU A 490 -3.56 41.89 32.01
N THR A 491 -4.86 42.17 31.89
CA THR A 491 -5.50 43.33 32.56
C THR A 491 -5.40 43.18 34.08
N LYS A 492 -5.67 41.99 34.62
CA LYS A 492 -5.50 41.68 36.05
C LYS A 492 -4.06 41.87 36.51
N ALA A 493 -3.08 41.41 35.74
CA ALA A 493 -1.66 41.56 36.03
C ALA A 493 -1.23 43.04 36.03
N GLN A 494 -1.71 43.83 35.06
CA GLN A 494 -1.46 45.27 35.00
C GLN A 494 -2.04 46.00 36.22
N ILE A 495 -3.27 45.67 36.62
CA ILE A 495 -3.90 46.25 37.81
C ILE A 495 -3.12 45.87 39.08
N LEU A 496 -2.70 44.60 39.22
CA LEU A 496 -1.91 44.16 40.36
C LEU A 496 -0.53 44.84 40.42
N GLN A 497 0.12 45.08 39.29
CA GLN A 497 1.38 45.82 39.25
C GLN A 497 1.19 47.27 39.70
N GLN A 498 0.15 47.96 39.20
CA GLN A 498 -0.16 49.32 39.62
C GLN A 498 -0.51 49.39 41.12
N ALA A 499 -1.30 48.45 41.63
CA ALA A 499 -1.63 48.34 43.04
C ALA A 499 -0.40 48.00 43.91
N GLY A 500 0.49 47.13 43.43
CA GLY A 500 1.74 46.76 44.11
C GLY A 500 2.71 47.94 44.21
N ILE A 501 2.83 48.75 43.15
CA ILE A 501 3.62 49.99 43.17
C ILE A 501 3.02 50.99 44.16
N ALA A 502 1.70 51.17 44.17
CA ALA A 502 1.03 52.04 45.13
C ALA A 502 1.20 51.55 46.58
N ALA A 503 1.11 50.24 46.82
CA ALA A 503 1.34 49.64 48.13
C ALA A 503 2.80 49.77 48.58
N LEU A 504 3.77 49.58 47.69
CA LEU A 504 5.20 49.80 47.97
C LEU A 504 5.49 51.28 48.26
N ALA A 505 4.88 52.20 47.52
CA ALA A 505 5.00 53.63 47.80
C ALA A 505 4.49 53.97 49.21
N GLN A 506 3.33 53.42 49.61
CA GLN A 506 2.79 53.61 50.96
C GLN A 506 3.67 52.94 52.04
N ALA A 507 4.18 51.73 51.77
CA ALA A 507 5.05 50.99 52.68
C ALA A 507 6.42 51.64 52.88
N ASN A 508 6.94 52.39 51.90
CA ASN A 508 8.18 53.16 52.03
C ASN A 508 8.00 54.44 52.88
N VAL A 509 6.78 55.01 52.91
CA VAL A 509 6.45 56.18 53.73
C VAL A 509 6.20 55.80 55.19
N ALA A 510 5.67 54.60 55.46
CA ALA A 510 5.39 54.11 56.81
C ALA A 510 6.62 54.10 57.76
N PRO A 511 7.82 53.56 57.40
CA PRO A 511 8.98 53.58 58.29
C PRO A 511 9.59 54.97 58.43
N GLN A 512 9.41 55.88 57.47
CA GLN A 512 9.81 57.29 57.63
C GLN A 512 8.94 58.01 58.66
N ALA A 513 7.64 57.69 58.73
CA ALA A 513 6.75 58.19 59.78
C ALA A 513 7.15 57.66 61.17
N VAL A 514 7.63 56.41 61.26
CA VAL A 514 8.14 55.83 62.52
C VAL A 514 9.47 56.45 62.94
N LEU A 515 10.37 56.74 62.01
CA LEU A 515 11.63 57.45 62.32
C LEU A 515 11.40 58.91 62.75
N SER A 516 10.29 59.53 62.33
CA SER A 516 9.85 60.83 62.84
C SER A 516 9.39 60.77 64.30
N LEU A 517 8.86 59.63 64.75
CA LEU A 517 8.44 59.40 66.15
C LEU A 517 9.59 59.00 67.09
N LEU A 518 10.72 58.54 66.54
CA LEU A 518 11.95 58.24 67.29
C LEU A 518 12.88 59.45 67.44
N ARG A 519 12.59 60.56 66.75
CA ARG A 519 13.37 61.82 66.75
C ARG A 519 12.69 62.98 67.47
N GLY A 520 11.44 62.80 67.90
CA GLY A 520 10.73 63.69 68.83
C GLY A 520 10.58 62.98 70.17
#